data_AF-A0AAP8D3A0-F1
#
_entry.id   AF-A0AAP8D3A0-F1
#
_cell.length_a   1.000
_cell.length_b   1.000
_cell.length_c   1.000
_cell.angle_alpha   90.00
_cell.angle_beta   90.00
_cell.angle_gamma   90.00
#
_symmetry.space_group_name_H-M   'P 1'
#
loop_
_entity.id
_entity.type
_entity.pdbx_description
1 polymer ?
#
loop_
_entity_poly.entity_id
_entity_poly.type
_entity_poly.pdbx_seq_one_letter_code
_entity_poly.pdbx_strand_id
1 'polypeptide(L)' 'MLVKAAPNIKFPREDKPRNYIEQEPVDVPESAYYHRALLDGDLVPADAVTQAAPAPTAPSAPKPKADTASQASAD' A
#
# COMPACT_ATOMS: atom_id res chain seq x y z
N MET A 1 8.70 7.81 -6.89
CA MET A 1 7.67 8.74 -6.38
C MET A 1 6.93 8.08 -5.24
N LEU A 2 6.83 8.75 -4.09
CA LEU A 2 6.20 8.20 -2.90
C LEU A 2 4.69 8.48 -2.90
N VAL A 3 3.89 7.42 -2.99
CA VAL A 3 2.42 7.50 -3.04
C VAL A 3 1.77 6.54 -2.08
N LYS A 4 0.53 6.84 -1.70
CA LYS A 4 -0.35 5.94 -0.95
C LYS A 4 -1.72 5.90 -1.63
N ALA A 5 -2.45 4.81 -1.44
CA ALA A 5 -3.81 4.72 -1.93
C ALA A 5 -4.77 5.55 -1.09
N ALA A 6 -5.87 5.95 -1.72
CA ALA A 6 -6.96 6.63 -1.05
C ALA A 6 -7.52 5.77 0.12
N PRO A 7 -8.14 6.39 1.13
CA PRO A 7 -8.66 5.65 2.27
C PRO A 7 -9.69 4.61 1.83
N ASN A 8 -9.61 3.43 2.44
CA ASN A 8 -10.49 2.27 2.20
C ASN A 8 -10.39 1.60 0.82
N ILE A 9 -9.41 1.97 -0.01
CA ILE A 9 -9.16 1.26 -1.28
C ILE A 9 -7.79 0.59 -1.30
N LYS A 10 -7.68 -0.41 -2.18
CA LYS A 10 -6.42 -1.13 -2.46
C LYS A 10 -6.13 -0.98 -3.94
N PHE A 11 -5.08 -0.25 -4.28
CA PHE A 11 -4.75 0.05 -5.66
C PHE A 11 -3.70 -0.95 -6.19
N PRO A 12 -3.96 -1.71 -7.26
CA PRO A 12 -3.00 -2.67 -7.79
C PRO A 12 -1.74 -1.98 -8.31
N ARG A 13 -0.57 -2.63 -8.17
CA ARG A 13 0.68 -2.11 -8.74
C ARG A 13 0.82 -2.47 -10.22
N GLU A 14 1.44 -1.58 -10.98
CA GLU A 14 1.71 -1.77 -12.41
C GLU A 14 2.65 -2.96 -12.66
N ASP A 15 3.72 -3.08 -11.86
CA ASP A 15 4.73 -4.12 -12.00
C ASP A 15 4.21 -5.50 -11.58
N LYS A 16 3.37 -5.52 -10.54
CA LYS A 16 2.86 -6.73 -9.90
C LYS A 16 1.40 -6.51 -9.48
N PRO A 17 0.41 -6.87 -10.32
CA PRO A 17 -1.00 -6.61 -10.03
C PRO A 17 -1.54 -7.40 -8.83
N ARG A 18 -0.80 -8.41 -8.36
CA ARG A 18 -1.10 -9.15 -7.11
C ARG A 18 -0.64 -8.42 -5.85
N ASN A 19 0.19 -7.39 -6.00
CA ASN A 19 0.62 -6.50 -4.94
C ASN A 19 -0.22 -5.22 -5.01
N TYR A 20 -0.68 -4.76 -3.86
CA TYR A 20 -1.52 -3.58 -3.74
C TYR A 20 -0.81 -2.50 -2.94
N ILE A 21 -1.04 -1.25 -3.34
CA ILE A 21 -0.73 -0.05 -2.57
C ILE A 21 -1.98 0.22 -1.73
N GLU A 22 -1.78 0.38 -0.42
CA GLU A 22 -2.83 0.70 0.54
C GLU A 22 -2.51 2.06 1.18
N GLN A 23 -2.87 2.27 2.45
CA GLN A 23 -2.54 3.54 3.13
C GLN A 23 -1.05 3.69 3.50
N GLU A 24 -0.28 2.61 3.37
CA GLU A 24 1.16 2.63 3.59
C GLU A 24 1.87 3.34 2.42
N PRO A 25 2.76 4.31 2.69
CA PRO A 25 3.48 5.01 1.65
C PRO A 25 4.46 4.07 0.96
N VAL A 26 4.34 3.98 -0.36
CA VAL A 26 5.12 3.08 -1.21
C VAL A 26 5.82 3.89 -2.28
N ASP A 27 7.11 3.64 -2.45
CA ASP A 27 7.85 4.19 -3.57
C ASP A 27 7.52 3.41 -4.85
N VAL A 28 7.06 4.15 -5.86
CA VAL A 28 6.67 3.64 -7.17
C VAL A 28 7.43 4.38 -8.27
N PRO A 29 7.65 3.77 -9.44
CA PRO A 29 8.23 4.47 -10.58
C PRO A 29 7.31 5.62 -11.05
N GLU A 30 7.91 6.67 -11.60
CA GLU A 30 7.17 7.74 -12.27
C GLU A 30 6.69 7.24 -13.64
N SER A 31 5.50 6.67 -13.66
CA SER A 31 4.85 6.16 -14.87
C SER A 31 3.49 6.80 -15.09
N ALA A 32 3.03 6.77 -16.34
CA ALA A 32 1.71 7.28 -16.70
C ALA A 32 0.57 6.58 -15.94
N TYR A 33 0.77 5.32 -15.54
CA TYR A 33 -0.18 4.56 -14.73
C TYR A 33 -0.42 5.20 -13.37
N TYR A 34 0.66 5.53 -12.65
CA TYR A 34 0.56 6.17 -11.34
C TYR A 34 0.15 7.64 -11.42
N HIS A 35 0.56 8.36 -12.46
CA HIS A 35 0.09 9.74 -12.70
C HIS A 35 -1.42 9.82 -12.93
N ARG A 36 -2.01 8.88 -13.67
CA ARG A 36 -3.46 8.82 -13.85
C ARG A 36 -4.18 8.57 -12.53
N ALA A 37 -3.72 7.60 -11.76
CA ALA A 37 -4.32 7.29 -10.47
C ALA A 37 -4.27 8.46 -9.48
N LEU A 38 -3.23 9.31 -9.54
CA LEU A 38 -3.16 10.55 -8.76
C LEU A 38 -4.17 11.61 -9.22
N LEU A 39 -4.43 11.71 -10.53
CA LEU A 39 -5.42 12.62 -11.10
C LEU A 39 -6.85 12.16 -10.83
N ASP A 40 -7.09 10.85 -10.88
CA ASP A 40 -8.39 10.24 -10.59
C ASP A 40 -8.71 10.29 -9.07
N GLY A 41 -7.69 10.49 -8.23
CA GLY A 41 -7.82 10.54 -6.78
C GLY A 41 -7.74 9.17 -6.09
N ASP A 42 -7.41 8.11 -6.85
CA ASP A 42 -7.14 6.77 -6.32
C ASP A 42 -5.82 6.70 -5.56
N LEU A 43 -4.82 7.46 -5.99
CA LEU A 43 -3.56 7.63 -5.26
C LEU A 43 -3.41 9.07 -4.76
N VAL A 44 -2.68 9.21 -3.66
CA VAL A 44 -2.38 10.49 -3.01
C VAL A 44 -0.87 10.57 -2.78
N PRO A 45 -0.21 11.70 -3.05
CA PRO A 45 1.21 11.88 -2.73
C PRO A 45 1.44 11.74 -1.22
N ALA A 46 2.38 10.89 -0.83
CA ALA A 46 2.68 10.62 0.57
C ALA A 46 3.44 11.77 1.24
N ASP A 47 4.20 12.56 0.47
CA ASP A 47 4.90 13.76 0.96
C ASP A 47 3.94 14.85 1.46
N ALA A 48 2.70 14.87 0.98
CA ALA A 48 1.68 15.82 1.44
C ALA A 48 1.20 15.55 2.87
N VAL A 49 1.52 14.39 3.45
CA VAL A 49 1.06 14.01 4.80
C VAL A 49 1.79 14.80 5.90
N THR A 50 2.87 15.53 5.57
CA THR A 50 3.59 16.33 6.59
C THR A 50 2.92 17.68 6.92
N GLN A 51 1.88 18.13 6.20
CA GLN A 51 1.21 19.42 6.47
C GLN A 51 -0.13 19.33 7.22
N ALA A 52 -0.57 18.14 7.64
CA ALA A 52 -1.65 17.99 8.61
C ALA A 52 -1.10 17.44 9.93
N ALA A 53 -0.84 18.34 10.88
CA ALA A 53 -0.32 18.07 12.22
C ALA A 53 -1.29 17.20 13.09
N PRO A 54 -0.92 16.80 14.31
CA PRO A 54 -0.45 15.46 14.65
C PRO A 54 -1.41 14.70 15.59
N ALA A 55 -1.44 13.36 15.50
CA ALA A 55 -1.88 12.51 16.61
C ALA A 55 -1.10 11.19 16.58
N PRO A 56 -0.26 10.91 17.59
CA PRO A 56 0.53 9.69 17.63
C PRO A 56 -0.34 8.57 18.20
N THR A 57 -0.83 7.67 17.35
CA THR A 57 -1.29 6.35 17.82
C THR A 57 -0.96 5.28 16.79
N ALA A 58 -0.11 4.37 17.26
CA ALA A 58 0.04 2.96 16.91
C ALA A 58 0.70 2.59 15.56
N PRO A 59 1.82 1.83 15.61
CA PRO A 59 2.41 1.20 14.44
C PRO A 59 1.52 0.02 14.03
N SER A 60 0.65 0.22 13.03
CA SER A 60 -0.01 -0.90 12.37
C SER A 60 0.90 -1.45 11.28
N ALA A 61 1.89 -2.23 11.71
CA ALA A 61 2.23 -3.42 10.97
C ALA A 61 0.99 -4.34 11.01
N PRO A 62 0.54 -4.86 9.87
CA PRO A 62 0.30 -6.28 9.87
C PRO A 62 0.70 -6.90 8.53
N LYS A 63 1.83 -7.62 8.54
CA LYS A 63 1.90 -8.91 7.86
C LYS A 63 2.30 -9.98 8.87
N PRO A 64 1.38 -10.57 9.64
CA PRO A 64 1.47 -11.98 9.92
C PRO A 64 0.89 -12.69 8.69
N LYS A 65 1.75 -13.01 7.73
CA LYS A 65 1.53 -14.16 6.84
C LYS A 65 2.75 -15.08 6.99
N ALA A 66 2.89 -15.63 8.19
CA ALA A 66 3.46 -16.96 8.31
C ALA A 66 2.28 -17.91 8.12
N ASP A 67 2.11 -18.28 6.87
CA ASP A 67 1.23 -19.34 6.42
C ASP A 67 1.59 -20.65 7.16
N THR A 68 0.55 -21.29 7.65
CA THR A 68 0.45 -22.65 8.17
C THR A 68 1.39 -23.64 7.45
N ALA A 69 2.39 -24.16 8.16
CA ALA A 69 3.15 -25.32 7.72
C ALA A 69 2.65 -26.60 8.41
N SER A 70 2.35 -27.59 7.56
CA SER A 70 2.28 -29.03 7.84
C SER A 70 1.08 -29.59 8.61
N GLN A 71 0.02 -29.82 7.85
CA GLN A 71 -0.68 -31.11 7.90
C GLN A 71 0.14 -32.10 7.07
N ALA A 72 0.74 -33.11 7.71
CA ALA A 72 1.28 -34.30 7.07
C ALA A 72 0.84 -35.52 7.89
N SER A 73 -0.19 -36.19 7.38
CA SER A 73 -0.52 -37.57 7.73
C SER A 73 0.48 -38.50 7.03
N ALA A 74 1.07 -39.45 7.77
CA ALA A 74 1.37 -40.83 7.36
C ALA A 74 2.38 -41.45 8.37
N ASP A 75 1.89 -42.27 9.29
CA ASP A 75 2.26 -43.70 9.44
C ASP A 75 1.27 -44.37 10.42
#